data_AF-A0AAN8X918-F1
#
_entry.id   AF-A0AAN8X918-F1
#
_cell.length_a   1.000
_cell.length_b   1.000
_cell.length_c   1.000
_cell.angle_alpha   90.00
_cell.angle_beta   90.00
_cell.angle_gamma   90.00
#
_symmetry.space_group_name_H-M   'P 1'
#
loop_
_entity.id
_entity.type
_entity.pdbx_description
1 polymer ?
#
loop_
_entity_poly.entity_id
_entity_poly.type
_entity_poly.pdbx_seq_one_letter_code
_entity_poly.pdbx_strand_id
1 'polypeptide(L)'
;MIVNLGFLAFPNGSLVYHMHPDGEADPMARLQVNLKEALSYAAEKYLSYFTICVWFKVTVFSESGGSVISYALSDLHDNDMYVSVYNDRIGAYIHNKHFDLEYKIRPLWWYPLCISGDPFERRLHLGDSHQRLPLSEVPMLTNGSLVIGQDQDSLDGRFTVHQAFIGHISGFTFWAASLTVDQIHLWMTCQPLQITALLEWEDIPWNIHNESGKINCYKSSPCTEKGTMNDQRLFLFANQKYWHSAFRTVKALSLDMMVPQNNKEVSQISEILMKYQNRCDNSYVMGTFVWLGIHMYAEMGKVINVNNNKTITFSAWSKKALLLRQNNGRRYYAMQNISNVWILESFDTRACFIGVQNTQGLLYKLSGSLTSIVSETYFYFILVNCQDAQPCFYNGKDLHIVRDDEEWILLKYDVKILSCRTRDFPFGRQNWITVTGGQVMNLWFSACDVFTCSNGACFDLHQRCNQIYDCSDGYDEEHCHTVEVVSSSGHLIRVPPAVPVILDLQVYLKKFGGVNILAMRLGVDFILDILWKDTRLQYRNLHSDNDYTLVSTKNGEKVWSPSVTVENSPDSKVYSADDIYIHMGSNGSRLEEGKYGCLFCN
;
A
#
# COMPACT_ATOMS: atom_id res chain seq x y z
N MET A 1 27.00 -46.57 13.24
CA MET A 1 26.00 -45.95 14.15
C MET A 1 25.59 -44.65 13.49
N ILE A 2 24.46 -44.68 12.79
CA ILE A 2 23.91 -43.55 12.04
C ILE A 2 23.13 -42.71 13.05
N VAL A 3 23.62 -41.51 13.34
CA VAL A 3 22.89 -40.55 14.17
C VAL A 3 21.83 -39.91 13.30
N ASN A 4 20.59 -40.30 13.57
CA ASN A 4 19.37 -39.68 13.09
C ASN A 4 19.31 -38.24 13.64
N LEU A 5 19.66 -37.24 12.82
CA LEU A 5 19.34 -35.83 13.10
C LEU A 5 17.96 -35.55 12.50
N GLY A 6 16.94 -35.96 13.26
CA GLY A 6 15.56 -35.60 13.00
C GLY A 6 15.19 -34.32 13.73
N PHE A 7 14.58 -33.41 12.98
CA PHE A 7 13.51 -32.50 13.39
C PHE A 7 13.84 -31.39 14.39
N LEU A 8 14.09 -30.19 13.86
CA LEU A 8 13.81 -28.95 14.58
C LEU A 8 12.70 -28.17 13.88
N ALA A 9 11.47 -28.34 14.37
CA ALA A 9 10.45 -27.32 14.24
C ALA A 9 10.81 -26.17 15.18
N PHE A 10 11.56 -25.16 14.70
CA PHE A 10 11.93 -23.90 15.37
C PHE A 10 11.66 -23.79 16.89
N PRO A 11 12.31 -24.56 17.80
CA PRO A 11 11.94 -24.52 19.22
C PRO A 11 12.59 -23.34 19.98
N ASN A 12 13.69 -22.77 19.45
CA ASN A 12 14.55 -21.80 20.14
C ASN A 12 14.59 -20.40 19.50
N GLY A 13 13.65 -20.10 18.60
CA GLY A 13 13.64 -18.87 17.81
C GLY A 13 14.69 -18.89 16.68
N SER A 14 14.37 -18.25 15.56
CA SER A 14 15.30 -17.97 14.46
C SER A 14 16.05 -16.66 14.69
N LEU A 15 17.24 -16.51 14.12
CA LEU A 15 17.90 -15.21 14.04
C LEU A 15 17.06 -14.28 13.14
N VAL A 16 16.68 -13.11 13.63
CA VAL A 16 15.98 -12.09 12.85
C VAL A 16 16.95 -10.96 12.58
N TYR A 17 17.11 -10.59 11.30
CA TYR A 17 17.81 -9.37 10.93
C TYR A 17 16.82 -8.22 10.77
N HIS A 18 17.06 -7.14 11.50
CA HIS A 18 16.36 -5.87 11.41
C HIS A 18 17.16 -4.96 10.49
N MET A 19 16.67 -4.86 9.25
CA MET A 19 17.24 -4.06 8.18
C MET A 19 16.84 -2.60 8.38
N HIS A 20 17.84 -1.71 8.50
CA HIS A 20 17.64 -0.28 8.73
C HIS A 20 16.78 0.02 9.99
N PRO A 21 17.28 -0.27 11.20
CA PRO A 21 16.53 -0.13 12.45
C PRO A 21 16.27 1.32 12.84
N ASP A 22 17.14 2.24 12.40
CA ASP A 22 16.90 3.69 12.53
C ASP A 22 16.01 4.20 11.36
N GLY A 23 15.65 3.30 10.45
CA GLY A 23 14.90 3.47 9.21
C GLY A 23 15.56 4.32 8.13
N GLU A 24 16.79 4.78 8.31
CA GLU A 24 17.58 5.35 7.22
C GLU A 24 18.08 4.21 6.34
N ALA A 25 17.50 4.12 5.14
CA ALA A 25 17.99 3.25 4.11
C ALA A 25 19.42 3.68 3.73
N ASP A 26 20.31 2.71 3.63
CA ASP A 26 21.71 2.86 3.22
C ASP A 26 21.91 1.90 2.06
N PRO A 27 22.35 2.36 0.88
CA PRO A 27 22.48 1.48 -0.27
C PRO A 27 23.48 0.34 -0.04
N MET A 28 24.40 0.45 0.93
CA MET A 28 25.40 -0.58 1.19
C MET A 28 24.95 -1.63 2.19
N ALA A 29 23.99 -1.33 3.08
CA ALA A 29 23.64 -2.25 4.16
C ALA A 29 22.77 -3.40 3.65
N ARG A 30 23.30 -4.63 3.75
CA ARG A 30 22.67 -5.85 3.21
C ARG A 30 23.24 -7.11 3.84
N LEU A 31 22.53 -8.22 3.65
CA LEU A 31 23.11 -9.55 3.82
C LEU A 31 23.43 -10.10 2.44
N GLN A 32 24.64 -10.60 2.25
CA GLN A 32 25.10 -11.15 0.98
C GLN A 32 25.63 -12.56 1.15
N VAL A 33 25.39 -13.43 0.18
CA VAL A 33 26.08 -14.71 0.09
C VAL A 33 26.24 -15.13 -1.37
N ASN A 34 27.41 -15.67 -1.73
CA ASN A 34 27.59 -16.33 -3.01
C ASN A 34 26.97 -17.73 -2.93
N LEU A 35 25.95 -17.99 -3.77
CA LEU A 35 25.16 -19.21 -3.65
C LEU A 35 26.00 -20.46 -3.95
N LYS A 36 26.97 -20.37 -4.86
CA LYS A 36 27.89 -21.48 -5.19
C LYS A 36 28.83 -21.81 -4.04
N GLU A 37 29.21 -20.83 -3.24
CA GLU A 37 30.09 -21.03 -2.09
C GLU A 37 29.33 -21.57 -0.88
N ALA A 38 28.09 -21.09 -0.68
CA ALA A 38 27.21 -21.57 0.39
C ALA A 38 26.73 -23.01 0.13
N LEU A 39 26.45 -23.33 -1.12
CA LEU A 39 26.14 -24.70 -1.52
C LEU A 39 27.44 -25.52 -1.53
N SER A 40 27.49 -26.61 -0.77
CA SER A 40 28.64 -27.51 -0.75
C SER A 40 29.07 -27.94 -2.18
N TYR A 41 30.33 -28.35 -2.37
CA TYR A 41 30.90 -28.79 -3.66
C TYR A 41 30.07 -29.84 -4.44
N ALA A 42 29.10 -30.50 -3.79
CA ALA A 42 28.21 -31.49 -4.39
C ALA A 42 26.93 -30.92 -5.03
N ALA A 43 26.64 -29.63 -4.89
CA ALA A 43 25.42 -29.04 -5.44
C ALA A 43 25.45 -28.90 -6.96
N GLU A 44 24.32 -29.18 -7.61
CA GLU A 44 24.18 -29.01 -9.06
C GLU A 44 24.35 -27.54 -9.47
N LYS A 45 24.97 -27.33 -10.64
CA LYS A 45 25.18 -26.00 -11.22
C LYS A 45 23.87 -25.33 -11.67
N TYR A 46 22.85 -26.13 -11.95
CA TYR A 46 21.53 -25.70 -12.37
C TYR A 46 20.48 -26.57 -11.70
N LEU A 47 19.36 -25.96 -11.29
CA LEU A 47 18.25 -26.63 -10.64
C LEU A 47 16.99 -26.48 -11.50
N SER A 48 16.47 -27.60 -11.98
CA SER A 48 15.19 -27.62 -12.69
C SER A 48 14.01 -27.54 -11.73
N TYR A 49 14.20 -27.97 -10.48
CA TYR A 49 13.21 -27.94 -9.42
C TYR A 49 13.77 -27.15 -8.25
N PHE A 50 13.04 -26.15 -7.79
CA PHE A 50 13.47 -25.34 -6.67
C PHE A 50 12.29 -24.78 -5.88
N THR A 51 12.55 -24.49 -4.61
CA THR A 51 11.69 -23.63 -3.80
C THR A 51 12.56 -22.75 -2.94
N ILE A 52 12.24 -21.46 -2.89
CA ILE A 52 12.86 -20.49 -1.98
C ILE A 52 11.75 -19.91 -1.13
N CYS A 53 11.94 -19.90 0.18
CA CYS A 53 11.01 -19.27 1.12
C CYS A 53 11.74 -18.31 2.03
N VAL A 54 11.07 -17.24 2.46
CA VAL A 54 11.57 -16.27 3.43
C VAL A 54 10.41 -15.69 4.24
N TRP A 55 10.66 -15.33 5.49
CA TRP A 55 9.74 -14.52 6.28
C TRP A 55 10.17 -13.07 6.26
N PHE A 56 9.24 -12.17 5.97
CA PHE A 56 9.49 -10.73 6.09
C PHE A 56 8.40 -10.05 6.93
N LYS A 57 8.78 -8.99 7.62
CA LYS A 57 7.90 -8.08 8.35
C LYS A 57 8.32 -6.66 8.02
N VAL A 58 7.56 -6.03 7.14
CA VAL A 58 7.83 -4.65 6.70
C VAL A 58 7.52 -3.67 7.82
N THR A 59 8.43 -2.73 8.05
CA THR A 59 8.24 -1.66 9.04
C THR A 59 7.77 -0.38 8.35
N VAL A 60 8.37 -0.05 7.21
CA VAL A 60 8.10 1.16 6.43
C VAL A 60 8.00 0.81 4.95
N PHE A 61 7.04 1.40 4.24
CA PHE A 61 6.91 1.23 2.78
C PHE A 61 7.60 2.35 2.01
N SER A 62 8.38 1.96 0.99
CA SER A 62 8.87 2.86 -0.06
C SER A 62 7.87 2.93 -1.21
N GLU A 63 7.79 4.07 -1.88
CA GLU A 63 7.04 4.18 -3.15
C GLU A 63 7.64 3.32 -4.27
N SER A 64 8.95 3.08 -4.25
CA SER A 64 9.65 2.22 -5.22
C SER A 64 9.63 0.73 -4.85
N GLY A 65 8.98 0.37 -3.75
CA GLY A 65 9.00 -1.00 -3.19
C GLY A 65 10.33 -1.32 -2.48
N GLY A 66 10.28 -2.17 -1.46
CA GLY A 66 11.47 -2.63 -0.73
C GLY A 66 11.90 -4.04 -1.16
N SER A 67 13.17 -4.21 -1.54
CA SER A 67 13.75 -5.48 -1.98
C SER A 67 13.95 -6.47 -0.83
N VAL A 68 13.20 -7.57 -0.82
CA VAL A 68 13.37 -8.65 0.18
C VAL A 68 14.40 -9.67 -0.28
N ILE A 69 14.35 -10.05 -1.57
CA ILE A 69 15.26 -11.01 -2.20
C ILE A 69 15.75 -10.37 -3.50
N SER A 70 17.05 -10.37 -3.73
CA SER A 70 17.65 -10.06 -5.03
C SER A 70 18.73 -11.09 -5.34
N TYR A 71 18.70 -11.67 -6.53
CA TYR A 71 19.64 -12.70 -6.99
C TYR A 71 20.14 -12.36 -8.39
N ALA A 72 21.44 -12.06 -8.46
CA ALA A 72 22.14 -11.65 -9.67
C ALA A 72 23.17 -12.71 -10.07
N LEU A 73 23.26 -13.02 -11.37
CA LEU A 73 24.24 -13.94 -11.93
C LEU A 73 25.50 -13.23 -12.43
N SER A 74 25.37 -11.98 -12.88
CA SER A 74 26.48 -11.14 -13.37
C SER A 74 26.03 -9.68 -13.48
N ASP A 75 26.95 -8.77 -13.80
CA ASP A 75 26.66 -7.34 -14.01
C ASP A 75 25.65 -7.04 -15.13
N LEU A 76 25.43 -7.99 -16.04
CA LEU A 76 24.45 -7.88 -17.14
C LEU A 76 23.20 -8.74 -16.90
N HIS A 77 23.18 -9.53 -15.83
CA HIS A 77 22.12 -10.46 -15.47
C HIS A 77 21.82 -10.31 -13.98
N ASP A 78 21.25 -9.18 -13.64
CA ASP A 78 21.00 -8.69 -12.29
C ASP A 78 19.64 -9.15 -11.71
N ASN A 79 18.62 -9.23 -12.56
CA ASN A 79 17.24 -9.60 -12.23
C ASN A 79 16.90 -11.07 -12.54
N ASP A 80 17.80 -12.00 -12.22
CA ASP A 80 17.54 -13.44 -12.39
C ASP A 80 16.43 -13.91 -11.43
N MET A 81 16.47 -13.44 -10.18
CA MET A 81 15.30 -13.46 -9.31
C MET A 81 15.32 -12.25 -8.38
N TYR A 82 14.25 -11.46 -8.39
CA TYR A 82 14.12 -10.29 -7.53
C TYR A 82 12.70 -10.22 -6.99
N VAL A 83 12.53 -9.87 -5.71
CA VAL A 83 11.21 -9.71 -5.08
C VAL A 83 11.18 -8.44 -4.25
N SER A 84 10.21 -7.60 -4.57
CA SER A 84 9.95 -6.32 -3.95
C SER A 84 8.57 -6.29 -3.30
N VAL A 85 8.49 -5.58 -2.19
CA VAL A 85 7.29 -5.44 -1.36
C VAL A 85 6.80 -4.01 -1.47
N TYR A 86 5.57 -3.85 -1.95
CA TYR A 86 4.82 -2.60 -1.93
C TYR A 86 3.72 -2.67 -0.87
N ASN A 87 2.99 -1.58 -0.65
CA ASN A 87 1.84 -1.61 0.25
C ASN A 87 0.63 -2.39 -0.32
N ASP A 88 0.53 -2.51 -1.63
CA ASP A 88 -0.63 -3.05 -2.35
C ASP A 88 -0.32 -4.28 -3.23
N ARG A 89 0.95 -4.66 -3.36
CA ARG A 89 1.38 -5.82 -4.14
C ARG A 89 2.76 -6.34 -3.74
N ILE A 90 3.05 -7.56 -4.20
CA ILE A 90 4.41 -8.10 -4.31
C ILE A 90 4.81 -8.04 -5.79
N GLY A 91 5.87 -7.29 -6.09
CA GLY A 91 6.49 -7.28 -7.42
C GLY A 91 7.62 -8.31 -7.47
N ALA A 92 7.62 -9.18 -8.46
CA ALA A 92 8.66 -10.21 -8.61
C ALA A 92 9.19 -10.23 -10.04
N TYR A 93 10.51 -10.35 -10.18
CA TYR A 93 11.18 -10.69 -11.43
C TYR A 93 11.74 -12.10 -11.32
N ILE A 94 11.49 -12.92 -12.33
CA ILE A 94 12.14 -14.22 -12.48
C ILE A 94 12.61 -14.36 -13.92
N HIS A 95 13.92 -14.52 -14.11
CA HIS A 95 14.60 -14.51 -15.40
C HIS A 95 14.19 -13.28 -16.24
N ASN A 96 14.29 -12.08 -15.65
CA ASN A 96 13.91 -10.79 -16.25
C ASN A 96 12.44 -10.65 -16.68
N LYS A 97 11.54 -11.56 -16.26
CA LYS A 97 10.10 -11.41 -16.47
C LYS A 97 9.45 -10.89 -15.20
N HIS A 98 8.72 -9.78 -15.32
CA HIS A 98 8.04 -9.11 -14.23
C HIS A 98 6.64 -9.68 -13.97
N PHE A 99 6.26 -9.80 -12.70
CA PHE A 99 4.96 -10.22 -12.21
C PHE A 99 4.55 -9.41 -10.99
N ASP A 100 3.26 -9.08 -10.90
CA ASP A 100 2.68 -8.51 -9.70
C ASP A 100 1.64 -9.47 -9.12
N LEU A 101 1.74 -9.71 -7.82
CA LEU A 101 0.69 -10.32 -7.00
C LEU A 101 0.03 -9.21 -6.19
N GLU A 102 -1.18 -8.82 -6.58
CA GLU A 102 -1.99 -7.87 -5.83
C GLU A 102 -2.29 -8.42 -4.43
N TYR A 103 -1.82 -7.71 -3.41
CA TYR A 103 -1.98 -8.10 -2.03
C TYR A 103 -1.76 -6.90 -1.11
N LYS A 104 -2.75 -6.57 -0.27
CA LYS A 104 -2.61 -5.46 0.70
C LYS A 104 -1.73 -5.89 1.87
N ILE A 105 -0.50 -5.39 1.89
CA ILE A 105 0.51 -5.77 2.88
C ILE A 105 0.36 -4.90 4.12
N ARG A 106 0.23 -5.57 5.25
CA ARG A 106 0.11 -4.94 6.55
C ARG A 106 1.51 -4.74 7.15
N PRO A 107 1.88 -3.53 7.55
CA PRO A 107 3.14 -3.33 8.27
C PRO A 107 3.10 -3.91 9.69
N LEU A 108 4.31 -4.20 10.19
CA LEU A 108 4.56 -4.86 11.47
C LEU A 108 3.91 -6.25 11.57
N TRP A 109 3.76 -6.91 10.42
CA TRP A 109 3.19 -8.23 10.30
C TRP A 109 4.13 -9.18 9.59
N TRP A 110 4.22 -10.42 10.07
CA TRP A 110 5.03 -11.46 9.43
C TRP A 110 4.30 -12.09 8.25
N TYR A 111 4.94 -12.06 7.09
CA TYR A 111 4.48 -12.69 5.86
C TYR A 111 5.45 -13.79 5.45
N PRO A 112 4.97 -15.03 5.25
CA PRO A 112 5.73 -16.05 4.56
C PRO A 112 5.62 -15.81 3.06
N LEU A 113 6.75 -15.69 2.40
CA LEU A 113 6.89 -15.53 0.97
C LEU A 113 7.63 -16.75 0.42
N CYS A 114 7.07 -17.43 -0.58
CA CYS A 114 7.76 -18.51 -1.27
C CYS A 114 7.65 -18.40 -2.78
N ILE A 115 8.71 -18.79 -3.49
CA ILE A 115 8.72 -19.02 -4.93
C ILE A 115 9.06 -20.48 -5.15
N SER A 116 8.15 -21.25 -5.75
CA SER A 116 8.40 -22.62 -6.18
C SER A 116 8.39 -22.71 -7.70
N GLY A 117 9.25 -23.57 -8.25
CA GLY A 117 9.38 -23.73 -9.68
C GLY A 117 9.85 -25.11 -10.11
N ASP A 118 9.24 -25.59 -11.17
CA ASP A 118 9.65 -26.75 -11.95
C ASP A 118 9.50 -26.46 -13.46
N PRO A 119 9.89 -27.38 -14.37
CA PRO A 119 9.79 -27.16 -15.82
C PRO A 119 8.36 -26.95 -16.34
N PHE A 120 7.33 -27.31 -15.56
CA PHE A 120 5.93 -27.31 -15.95
C PHE A 120 5.09 -26.25 -15.22
N GLU A 121 5.55 -25.79 -14.06
CA GLU A 121 4.84 -24.82 -13.24
C GLU A 121 5.78 -23.97 -12.37
N ARG A 122 5.43 -22.69 -12.21
CA ARG A 122 6.03 -21.79 -11.23
C ARG A 122 4.94 -21.09 -10.45
N ARG A 123 5.15 -20.87 -9.15
CA ARG A 123 4.19 -20.20 -8.28
C ARG A 123 4.89 -19.25 -7.32
N LEU A 124 4.26 -18.10 -7.12
CA LEU A 124 4.53 -17.19 -6.01
C LEU A 124 3.46 -17.44 -4.94
N HIS A 125 3.89 -17.60 -3.70
CA HIS A 125 3.05 -17.80 -2.52
C HIS A 125 3.29 -16.67 -1.52
N LEU A 126 2.22 -16.09 -1.01
CA LEU A 126 2.24 -15.11 0.07
C LEU A 126 1.14 -15.45 1.08
N GLY A 127 1.51 -16.01 2.23
CA GLY A 127 0.53 -16.61 3.14
C GLY A 127 -0.29 -17.70 2.42
N ASP A 128 -1.60 -17.67 2.62
CA ASP A 128 -2.51 -18.62 1.97
C ASP A 128 -2.80 -18.28 0.49
N SER A 129 -2.38 -17.09 0.02
CA SER A 129 -2.59 -16.65 -1.36
C SER A 129 -1.44 -17.12 -2.26
N HIS A 130 -1.76 -17.47 -3.50
CA HIS A 130 -0.76 -17.89 -4.47
C HIS A 130 -1.18 -17.56 -5.90
N GLN A 131 -0.21 -17.36 -6.78
CA GLN A 131 -0.41 -17.06 -8.18
C GLN A 131 0.55 -17.87 -9.04
N ARG A 132 0.02 -18.43 -10.13
CA ARG A 132 0.85 -19.12 -11.12
C ARG A 132 1.61 -18.09 -11.93
N LEU A 133 2.92 -18.29 -12.05
CA LEU A 133 3.80 -17.47 -12.85
C LEU A 133 3.94 -18.07 -14.26
N PRO A 134 4.18 -17.23 -15.27
CA PRO A 134 4.54 -17.68 -16.61
C PRO A 134 5.68 -18.67 -16.62
N LEU A 135 5.55 -19.67 -17.49
CA LEU A 135 6.54 -20.71 -17.62
C LEU A 135 7.85 -20.16 -18.16
N SER A 136 8.92 -20.72 -17.63
CA SER A 136 10.27 -20.56 -18.14
C SER A 136 10.93 -21.92 -18.04
N GLU A 137 11.37 -22.42 -19.20
CA GLU A 137 12.14 -23.66 -19.32
C GLU A 137 13.59 -23.47 -18.84
N VAL A 138 13.99 -22.23 -18.52
CA VAL A 138 15.33 -21.91 -18.04
C VAL A 138 15.47 -22.37 -16.59
N PRO A 139 16.36 -23.33 -16.28
CA PRO A 139 16.59 -23.77 -14.91
C PRO A 139 17.27 -22.67 -14.10
N MET A 140 17.06 -22.67 -12.78
CA MET A 140 17.73 -21.72 -11.89
C MET A 140 19.22 -22.05 -11.83
N LEU A 141 20.07 -21.07 -12.13
CA LEU A 141 21.52 -21.21 -12.00
C LEU A 141 21.93 -20.95 -10.55
N THR A 142 22.90 -21.71 -10.03
CA THR A 142 23.32 -21.63 -8.61
C THR A 142 24.63 -20.86 -8.40
N ASN A 143 25.14 -20.18 -9.42
CA ASN A 143 26.45 -19.53 -9.43
C ASN A 143 26.43 -17.99 -9.29
N GLY A 144 25.33 -17.43 -8.78
CA GLY A 144 25.15 -15.99 -8.56
C GLY A 144 25.33 -15.55 -7.11
N SER A 145 25.06 -14.27 -6.88
CA SER A 145 25.07 -13.61 -5.57
C SER A 145 23.63 -13.38 -5.09
N LEU A 146 23.32 -13.91 -3.91
CA LEU A 146 22.06 -13.65 -3.21
C LEU A 146 22.26 -12.47 -2.26
N VAL A 147 21.41 -11.46 -2.40
CA VAL A 147 21.34 -10.27 -1.56
C VAL A 147 19.97 -10.19 -0.90
N ILE A 148 19.96 -9.90 0.40
CA ILE A 148 18.75 -9.66 1.19
C ILE A 148 18.79 -8.20 1.65
N GLY A 149 17.68 -7.49 1.41
CA GLY A 149 17.46 -6.12 1.87
C GLY A 149 17.77 -5.00 0.87
N GLN A 150 18.40 -5.33 -0.26
CA GLN A 150 18.76 -4.38 -1.32
C GLN A 150 18.47 -4.95 -2.71
N ASP A 151 18.31 -4.06 -3.70
CA ASP A 151 18.13 -4.44 -5.10
C ASP A 151 19.44 -4.33 -5.89
N GLN A 152 19.81 -5.39 -6.59
CA GLN A 152 21.02 -5.47 -7.40
C GLN A 152 20.72 -4.97 -8.82
N ASP A 153 21.35 -3.86 -9.23
CA ASP A 153 21.40 -3.39 -10.64
C ASP A 153 22.74 -3.77 -11.32
N SER A 154 23.53 -4.59 -10.63
CA SER A 154 24.77 -5.26 -11.05
C SER A 154 25.13 -6.33 -10.02
N LEU A 155 26.10 -7.20 -10.30
CA LEU A 155 26.46 -8.27 -9.36
C LEU A 155 26.95 -7.68 -8.04
N ASP A 156 26.18 -7.86 -6.97
CA ASP A 156 26.46 -7.30 -5.63
C ASP A 156 26.73 -5.78 -5.64
N GLY A 157 26.06 -5.02 -6.51
CA GLY A 157 26.32 -3.59 -6.63
C GLY A 157 25.21 -2.76 -7.28
N ARG A 158 25.46 -1.45 -7.38
CA ARG A 158 24.54 -0.41 -7.89
C ARG A 158 23.20 -0.35 -7.14
N PHE A 159 23.25 -0.59 -5.84
CA PHE A 159 22.09 -0.45 -4.97
C PHE A 159 21.55 0.98 -4.92
N THR A 160 20.23 1.10 -4.82
CA THR A 160 19.54 2.39 -4.67
C THR A 160 18.76 2.46 -3.36
N VAL A 161 18.93 3.56 -2.63
CA VAL A 161 18.33 3.80 -1.30
C VAL A 161 16.81 3.58 -1.29
N HIS A 162 16.12 4.06 -2.32
CA HIS A 162 14.66 3.97 -2.39
C HIS A 162 14.13 2.56 -2.63
N GLN A 163 14.99 1.60 -3.01
CA GLN A 163 14.63 0.18 -3.20
C GLN A 163 15.03 -0.69 -2.00
N ALA A 164 15.66 -0.10 -0.98
CA ALA A 164 16.04 -0.82 0.24
C ALA A 164 14.80 -1.29 1.01
N PHE A 165 14.86 -2.51 1.54
CA PHE A 165 13.81 -3.02 2.42
C PHE A 165 14.04 -2.57 3.86
N ILE A 166 13.04 -1.89 4.44
CA ILE A 166 13.07 -1.43 5.83
C ILE A 166 12.12 -2.31 6.66
N GLY A 167 12.69 -3.17 7.49
CA GLY A 167 11.92 -4.11 8.28
C GLY A 167 12.73 -5.29 8.79
N HIS A 168 12.05 -6.39 9.07
CA HIS A 168 12.63 -7.59 9.66
C HIS A 168 12.57 -8.75 8.67
N ILE A 169 13.65 -9.51 8.54
CA ILE A 169 13.73 -10.69 7.69
C ILE A 169 14.24 -11.87 8.52
N SER A 170 13.67 -13.05 8.28
CA SER A 170 14.09 -14.29 8.94
C SER A 170 13.83 -15.52 8.09
N GLY A 171 14.50 -16.61 8.42
CA GLY A 171 14.09 -17.96 8.02
C GLY A 171 14.20 -18.23 6.52
N PHE A 172 15.10 -17.57 5.79
CA PHE A 172 15.33 -17.93 4.39
C PHE A 172 15.68 -19.41 4.30
N THR A 173 14.98 -20.15 3.43
CA THR A 173 15.21 -21.58 3.23
C THR A 173 15.14 -21.90 1.74
N PHE A 174 16.05 -22.74 1.27
CA PHE A 174 16.18 -23.10 -0.14
C PHE A 174 16.15 -24.61 -0.31
N TRP A 175 15.35 -25.13 -1.26
CA TRP A 175 15.24 -26.55 -1.57
C TRP A 175 15.52 -26.81 -3.06
N ALA A 176 16.14 -27.96 -3.37
CA ALA A 176 16.24 -28.53 -4.72
C ALA A 176 14.96 -29.28 -5.14
N ALA A 177 13.79 -28.81 -4.70
CA ALA A 177 12.51 -29.44 -4.94
C ALA A 177 11.43 -28.38 -5.12
N SER A 178 10.47 -28.63 -6.00
CA SER A 178 9.26 -27.82 -6.13
C SER A 178 8.25 -28.24 -5.07
N LEU A 179 8.12 -27.46 -4.00
CA LEU A 179 7.23 -27.77 -2.88
C LEU A 179 5.77 -27.53 -3.26
N THR A 180 4.88 -28.40 -2.79
CA THR A 180 3.43 -28.28 -2.97
C THR A 180 2.84 -27.21 -2.04
N VAL A 181 1.61 -26.77 -2.33
CA VAL A 181 0.86 -25.84 -1.46
C VAL A 181 0.78 -26.35 -0.02
N ASP A 182 0.51 -27.65 0.16
CA ASP A 182 0.43 -28.26 1.49
C ASP A 182 1.78 -28.26 2.20
N GLN A 183 2.87 -28.55 1.48
CA GLN A 183 4.23 -28.51 2.05
C GLN A 183 4.62 -27.09 2.45
N ILE A 184 4.32 -26.11 1.60
CA ILE A 184 4.52 -24.69 1.92
C ILE A 184 3.67 -24.34 3.15
N HIS A 185 2.41 -24.79 3.24
CA HIS A 185 1.57 -24.56 4.41
C HIS A 185 2.17 -25.15 5.70
N LEU A 186 2.74 -26.35 5.65
CA LEU A 186 3.49 -26.92 6.78
C LEU A 186 4.64 -25.99 7.18
N TRP A 187 5.43 -25.48 6.22
CA TRP A 187 6.53 -24.56 6.49
C TRP A 187 6.04 -23.24 7.11
N MET A 188 4.99 -22.65 6.54
CA MET A 188 4.36 -21.41 7.00
C MET A 188 3.79 -21.54 8.43
N THR A 189 3.41 -22.75 8.83
CA THR A 189 2.89 -23.02 10.18
C THR A 189 3.97 -23.52 11.14
N CYS A 190 5.24 -23.49 10.72
CA CYS A 190 6.39 -24.05 11.43
C CYS A 190 6.21 -25.53 11.82
N GLN A 191 5.49 -26.29 11.00
CA GLN A 191 5.39 -27.73 11.12
C GLN A 191 6.57 -28.40 10.40
N PRO A 192 7.01 -29.58 10.88
CA PRO A 192 8.10 -30.31 10.24
C PRO A 192 7.79 -30.69 8.78
N LEU A 193 8.75 -30.47 7.87
CA LEU A 193 8.72 -31.02 6.52
C LEU A 193 9.61 -32.26 6.42
N GLN A 194 9.15 -33.26 5.67
CA GLN A 194 9.93 -34.46 5.35
C GLN A 194 10.74 -34.28 4.06
N ILE A 195 11.32 -33.09 3.87
CA ILE A 195 12.16 -32.74 2.72
C ILE A 195 13.36 -31.96 3.25
N THR A 196 14.56 -32.40 2.87
CA THR A 196 15.82 -31.75 3.26
C THR A 196 16.04 -30.47 2.46
N ALA A 197 16.30 -29.37 3.16
CA ALA A 197 16.71 -28.11 2.53
C ALA A 197 18.16 -28.20 2.01
N LEU A 198 18.43 -27.49 0.91
CA LEU A 198 19.79 -27.23 0.45
C LEU A 198 20.50 -26.22 1.36
N LEU A 199 19.78 -25.16 1.76
CA LEU A 199 20.27 -24.14 2.67
C LEU A 199 19.17 -23.79 3.66
N GLU A 200 19.55 -23.73 4.92
CA GLU A 200 18.72 -23.24 6.01
C GLU A 200 19.33 -21.97 6.58
N TRP A 201 18.47 -21.05 7.01
CA TRP A 201 18.83 -19.69 7.42
C TRP A 201 20.03 -19.59 8.38
N GLU A 202 20.07 -20.46 9.38
CA GLU A 202 21.09 -20.46 10.44
C GLU A 202 22.45 -21.00 9.94
N ASP A 203 22.44 -21.80 8.87
CA ASP A 203 23.64 -22.42 8.30
C ASP A 203 24.25 -21.59 7.16
N ILE A 204 23.59 -20.50 6.74
CA ILE A 204 24.10 -19.64 5.67
C ILE A 204 25.20 -18.72 6.23
N PRO A 205 26.40 -18.72 5.62
CA PRO A 205 27.49 -17.83 6.02
C PRO A 205 27.27 -16.42 5.46
N TRP A 206 26.33 -15.67 6.05
CA TRP A 206 26.00 -14.32 5.62
C TRP A 206 27.21 -13.38 5.75
N ASN A 207 27.60 -12.76 4.63
CA ASN A 207 28.43 -11.57 4.63
C ASN A 207 27.54 -10.37 4.96
N ILE A 208 27.68 -9.88 6.19
CA ILE A 208 26.88 -8.76 6.70
C ILE A 208 27.62 -7.46 6.38
N HIS A 209 27.06 -6.67 5.46
CA HIS A 209 27.55 -5.33 5.17
C HIS A 209 26.80 -4.35 6.07
N ASN A 210 27.47 -3.82 7.09
CA ASN A 210 26.85 -2.99 8.13
C ASN A 210 27.75 -1.82 8.57
N GLU A 211 28.71 -1.43 7.73
CA GLU A 211 29.71 -0.42 8.08
C GLU A 211 29.16 1.01 7.95
N SER A 212 28.26 1.23 6.98
CA SER A 212 27.64 2.52 6.68
C SER A 212 26.17 2.62 7.12
N GLY A 213 25.56 1.50 7.49
CA GLY A 213 24.17 1.41 7.93
C GLY A 213 24.08 0.70 9.27
N LYS A 214 22.87 0.55 9.81
CA LYS A 214 22.64 -0.32 10.97
C LYS A 214 21.83 -1.54 10.52
N ILE A 215 22.32 -2.72 10.84
CA ILE A 215 21.63 -4.00 10.80
C ILE A 215 21.75 -4.54 12.21
N ASN A 216 20.62 -4.71 12.88
CA ASN A 216 20.57 -5.31 14.20
C ASN A 216 20.05 -6.72 14.08
N CYS A 217 20.53 -7.64 14.91
CA CYS A 217 20.01 -9.01 14.94
C CYS A 217 19.51 -9.38 16.34
N TYR A 218 18.42 -10.14 16.40
CA TYR A 218 17.88 -10.68 17.65
C TYR A 218 17.20 -12.02 17.41
N LYS A 219 17.05 -12.85 18.44
CA LYS A 219 16.35 -14.14 18.31
C LYS A 219 14.85 -13.95 18.50
N SER A 220 14.07 -14.40 17.52
CA SER A 220 12.60 -14.50 17.60
C SER A 220 12.08 -15.48 16.55
N SER A 221 10.81 -15.88 16.65
CA SER A 221 10.17 -16.71 15.63
C SER A 221 8.94 -16.01 15.06
N PRO A 222 8.83 -15.88 13.71
CA PRO A 222 7.59 -15.47 13.05
C PRO A 222 6.38 -16.30 13.49
N CYS A 223 6.61 -17.58 13.82
CA CYS A 223 5.57 -18.50 14.28
C CYS A 223 5.19 -18.37 15.77
N THR A 224 5.96 -17.65 16.58
CA THR A 224 5.60 -17.34 17.98
C THR A 224 5.09 -15.91 18.14
N GLU A 225 5.58 -14.98 17.32
CA GLU A 225 5.04 -13.61 17.19
C GLU A 225 3.68 -13.60 16.44
N LYS A 226 2.81 -14.61 16.68
CA LYS A 226 1.51 -14.77 16.03
C LYS A 226 0.60 -13.59 16.37
N GLY A 227 0.67 -12.55 15.55
CA GLY A 227 -0.54 -12.19 14.85
C GLY A 227 -0.79 -13.26 13.80
N THR A 228 -1.94 -13.93 13.83
CA THR A 228 -2.45 -14.72 12.68
C THR A 228 -3.13 -13.77 11.70
N MET A 229 -3.05 -13.97 10.37
CA MET A 229 -3.54 -12.97 9.38
C MET A 229 -5.02 -12.57 9.59
N ASN A 230 -5.73 -13.35 10.41
CA ASN A 230 -7.11 -13.17 10.84
C ASN A 230 -7.28 -12.50 12.22
N ASP A 231 -6.21 -12.19 12.96
CA ASP A 231 -6.28 -11.49 14.25
C ASP A 231 -6.59 -10.00 14.00
N GLN A 232 -7.84 -9.66 14.32
CA GLN A 232 -8.35 -8.31 14.36
C GLN A 232 -7.50 -7.44 15.30
N ARG A 233 -7.01 -6.28 14.83
CA ARG A 233 -6.40 -5.28 15.73
C ARG A 233 -7.52 -4.45 16.35
N LEU A 234 -7.55 -4.46 17.68
CA LEU A 234 -8.47 -3.69 18.49
C LEU A 234 -7.81 -2.40 18.94
N PHE A 235 -8.53 -1.30 18.81
CA PHE A 235 -8.10 0.03 19.22
C PHE A 235 -9.04 0.55 20.30
N LEU A 236 -8.57 0.62 21.54
CA LEU A 236 -9.34 1.24 22.62
C LEU A 236 -9.07 2.75 22.62
N PHE A 237 -10.13 3.53 22.73
CA PHE A 237 -10.08 4.98 22.81
C PHE A 237 -10.50 5.43 24.20
N ALA A 238 -9.54 5.96 24.97
CA ALA A 238 -9.79 6.31 26.37
C ALA A 238 -10.49 7.68 26.55
N ASN A 239 -10.61 8.47 25.49
CA ASN A 239 -11.32 9.74 25.51
C ASN A 239 -12.84 9.51 25.51
N GLN A 240 -13.45 9.57 26.69
CA GLN A 240 -14.88 9.25 26.84
C GLN A 240 -15.77 10.15 25.98
N LYS A 241 -16.54 9.55 25.08
CA LYS A 241 -17.43 10.24 24.13
C LYS A 241 -18.85 9.70 24.21
N TYR A 242 -19.81 10.54 23.81
CA TYR A 242 -21.17 10.11 23.50
C TYR A 242 -21.14 9.13 22.31
N TRP A 243 -22.11 8.22 22.26
CA TRP A 243 -22.08 7.11 21.29
C TRP A 243 -21.94 7.58 19.83
N HIS A 244 -22.70 8.59 19.40
CA HIS A 244 -22.62 9.11 18.03
C HIS A 244 -21.25 9.73 17.71
N SER A 245 -20.61 10.38 18.68
CA SER A 245 -19.28 10.97 18.50
C SER A 245 -18.19 9.89 18.47
N ALA A 246 -18.31 8.86 19.30
CA ALA A 246 -17.46 7.67 19.25
C ALA A 246 -17.56 6.97 17.89
N PHE A 247 -18.79 6.71 17.41
CA PHE A 247 -19.04 6.10 16.10
C PHE A 247 -18.40 6.90 14.95
N ARG A 248 -18.59 8.22 14.93
CA ARG A 248 -17.94 9.10 13.93
C ARG A 248 -16.41 9.05 14.00
N THR A 249 -15.85 8.99 15.21
CA THR A 249 -14.39 8.93 15.41
C THR A 249 -13.82 7.64 14.82
N VAL A 250 -14.44 6.50 15.11
CA VAL A 250 -14.03 5.18 14.60
C VAL A 250 -14.14 5.12 13.07
N LYS A 251 -15.24 5.65 12.50
CA LYS A 251 -15.41 5.72 11.05
C LYS A 251 -14.43 6.66 10.35
N ALA A 252 -14.10 7.80 10.96
CA ALA A 252 -13.08 8.70 10.42
C ALA A 252 -11.71 8.01 10.31
N LEU A 253 -11.39 7.11 11.25
CA LEU A 253 -10.17 6.29 11.24
C LEU A 253 -10.26 5.06 10.31
N SER A 254 -11.27 4.98 9.43
CA SER A 254 -11.51 3.79 8.59
C SER A 254 -11.55 2.47 9.37
N LEU A 255 -12.05 2.53 10.61
CA LEU A 255 -12.28 1.38 11.48
C LEU A 255 -13.78 1.08 11.58
N ASP A 256 -14.11 -0.11 12.08
CA ASP A 256 -15.47 -0.46 12.48
C ASP A 256 -15.62 -0.42 13.99
N MET A 257 -16.83 -0.16 14.49
CA MET A 257 -17.08 -0.33 15.93
C MET A 257 -17.02 -1.82 16.26
N MET A 258 -16.34 -2.20 17.33
CA MET A 258 -16.19 -3.61 17.69
C MET A 258 -17.54 -4.26 18.05
N VAL A 259 -17.84 -5.40 17.43
CA VAL A 259 -19.04 -6.21 17.68
C VAL A 259 -18.61 -7.65 17.94
N PRO A 260 -18.48 -8.07 19.21
CA PRO A 260 -17.95 -9.38 19.53
C PRO A 260 -18.88 -10.50 19.04
N GLN A 261 -18.30 -11.54 18.46
CA GLN A 261 -19.00 -12.71 17.91
C GLN A 261 -18.85 -13.97 18.78
N ASN A 262 -17.92 -13.96 19.73
CA ASN A 262 -17.61 -15.10 20.58
C ASN A 262 -17.00 -14.67 21.94
N ASN A 263 -16.88 -15.62 22.86
CA ASN A 263 -16.35 -15.35 24.21
C ASN A 263 -14.86 -14.96 24.21
N LYS A 264 -14.08 -15.38 23.19
CA LYS A 264 -12.66 -15.03 23.08
C LYS A 264 -12.53 -13.52 22.84
N GLU A 265 -13.28 -12.97 21.88
CA GLU A 265 -13.31 -11.54 21.59
C GLU A 265 -13.81 -10.70 22.77
N VAL A 266 -14.85 -11.17 23.47
CA VAL A 266 -15.32 -10.53 24.71
C VAL A 266 -14.19 -10.46 25.75
N SER A 267 -13.46 -11.56 25.94
CA SER A 267 -12.34 -11.60 26.90
C SER A 267 -11.19 -10.68 26.49
N GLN A 268 -10.85 -10.64 25.20
CA GLN A 268 -9.83 -9.74 24.66
C GLN A 268 -10.16 -8.27 24.92
N ILE A 269 -11.43 -7.86 24.76
CA ILE A 269 -11.85 -6.49 25.06
C ILE A 269 -11.66 -6.18 26.55
N SER A 270 -12.03 -7.09 27.44
CA SER A 270 -11.88 -6.89 28.88
C SER A 270 -10.40 -6.81 29.29
N GLU A 271 -9.53 -7.64 28.71
CA GLU A 271 -8.08 -7.58 28.93
C GLU A 271 -7.49 -6.23 28.52
N ILE A 272 -7.93 -5.67 27.39
CA ILE A 272 -7.52 -4.32 26.95
C ILE A 272 -8.09 -3.27 27.91
N LEU A 273 -9.37 -3.37 28.27
CA LEU A 273 -10.05 -2.40 29.14
C LEU A 273 -9.43 -2.33 30.54
N MET A 274 -8.98 -3.45 31.09
CA MET A 274 -8.30 -3.49 32.39
C MET A 274 -7.03 -2.63 32.41
N LYS A 275 -6.30 -2.53 31.29
CA LYS A 275 -5.10 -1.67 31.19
C LYS A 275 -5.43 -0.17 31.29
N TYR A 276 -6.67 0.21 30.97
CA TYR A 276 -7.12 1.60 30.93
C TYR A 276 -8.22 1.91 31.96
N GLN A 277 -8.33 1.09 33.01
CA GLN A 277 -9.40 1.18 34.01
C GLN A 277 -9.55 2.59 34.59
N ASN A 278 -8.44 3.21 35.00
CA ASN A 278 -8.44 4.53 35.63
C ASN A 278 -8.99 5.65 34.73
N ARG A 279 -8.99 5.47 33.41
CA ARG A 279 -9.47 6.45 32.43
C ARG A 279 -10.88 6.15 31.91
N CYS A 280 -11.21 4.87 31.84
CA CYS A 280 -12.50 4.41 31.35
C CYS A 280 -13.53 4.18 32.46
N ASP A 281 -13.18 4.46 33.71
CA ASP A 281 -14.13 4.47 34.81
C ASP A 281 -15.14 5.59 34.64
N ASN A 282 -16.41 5.25 34.85
CA ASN A 282 -17.52 6.16 34.72
C ASN A 282 -18.37 6.07 36.00
N SER A 283 -18.41 7.19 36.72
CA SER A 283 -19.14 7.32 37.99
C SER A 283 -20.66 7.23 37.83
N TYR A 284 -21.21 7.59 36.66
CA TYR A 284 -22.65 7.53 36.37
C TYR A 284 -23.15 6.09 36.26
N VAL A 285 -22.44 5.24 35.51
CA VAL A 285 -22.76 3.80 35.37
C VAL A 285 -22.08 2.93 36.43
N MET A 286 -21.31 3.54 37.33
CA MET A 286 -20.57 2.89 38.42
C MET A 286 -19.69 1.74 37.95
N GLY A 287 -18.73 2.04 37.09
CA GLY A 287 -17.69 1.11 36.69
C GLY A 287 -17.00 1.48 35.40
N THR A 288 -16.14 0.57 34.94
CA THR A 288 -15.32 0.75 33.74
C THR A 288 -15.96 0.05 32.56
N PHE A 289 -16.27 0.83 31.52
CA PHE A 289 -17.01 0.34 30.35
C PHE A 289 -16.48 0.88 29.02
N VAL A 290 -16.75 0.13 27.96
CA VAL A 290 -16.55 0.56 26.57
C VAL A 290 -17.82 0.42 25.74
N TRP A 291 -18.08 1.37 24.86
CA TRP A 291 -19.10 1.26 23.81
C TRP A 291 -18.76 0.17 22.81
N LEU A 292 -19.77 -0.61 22.45
CA LEU A 292 -19.74 -1.59 21.35
C LEU A 292 -20.53 -1.08 20.14
N GLY A 293 -20.30 -1.71 18.99
CA GLY A 293 -21.04 -1.51 17.75
C GLY A 293 -22.42 -2.18 17.72
N ILE A 294 -23.14 -2.16 18.84
CA ILE A 294 -24.41 -2.87 18.99
C ILE A 294 -25.47 -1.89 19.47
N HIS A 295 -26.62 -1.90 18.78
CA HIS A 295 -27.80 -1.18 19.23
C HIS A 295 -29.05 -2.08 19.21
N MET A 296 -30.04 -1.72 20.02
CA MET A 296 -31.27 -2.48 20.18
C MET A 296 -32.49 -1.54 20.14
N TYR A 297 -33.53 -1.98 19.42
CA TYR A 297 -34.85 -1.35 19.47
C TYR A 297 -35.69 -2.03 20.54
N ALA A 298 -36.13 -1.27 21.55
CA ALA A 298 -36.90 -1.79 22.68
C ALA A 298 -38.20 -2.50 22.24
N GLU A 299 -38.86 -1.99 21.20
CA GLU A 299 -40.14 -2.52 20.69
C GLU A 299 -39.99 -3.86 19.96
N MET A 300 -38.87 -4.06 19.27
CA MET A 300 -38.65 -5.25 18.43
C MET A 300 -37.79 -6.30 19.12
N GLY A 301 -37.09 -5.95 20.20
CA GLY A 301 -36.10 -6.81 20.86
C GLY A 301 -34.96 -7.26 19.95
N LYS A 302 -34.83 -6.65 18.76
CA LYS A 302 -33.81 -7.00 17.76
C LYS A 302 -32.52 -6.30 18.12
N VAL A 303 -31.48 -7.09 18.31
CA VAL A 303 -30.12 -6.64 18.53
C VAL A 303 -29.41 -6.58 17.18
N ILE A 304 -28.88 -5.41 16.83
CA ILE A 304 -28.39 -5.12 15.49
C ILE A 304 -26.93 -4.66 15.57
N ASN A 305 -26.13 -5.15 14.62
CA ASN A 305 -24.77 -4.69 14.36
C ASN A 305 -24.84 -3.36 13.59
N VAL A 306 -24.25 -2.31 14.15
CA VAL A 306 -24.32 -0.94 13.62
C VAL A 306 -23.50 -0.76 12.34
N ASN A 307 -22.56 -1.65 12.06
CA ASN A 307 -21.68 -1.53 10.89
C ASN A 307 -22.37 -2.04 9.61
N ASN A 308 -23.28 -3.02 9.72
CA ASN A 308 -23.91 -3.67 8.56
C ASN A 308 -25.44 -3.85 8.66
N ASN A 309 -26.06 -3.33 9.73
CA ASN A 309 -27.49 -3.44 10.01
C ASN A 309 -28.05 -4.88 10.07
N LYS A 310 -27.20 -5.89 10.27
CA LYS A 310 -27.62 -7.29 10.45
C LYS A 310 -27.92 -7.60 11.91
N THR A 311 -28.84 -8.53 12.15
CA THR A 311 -29.15 -9.03 13.49
C THR A 311 -28.02 -9.90 14.02
N ILE A 312 -27.68 -9.74 15.30
CA ILE A 312 -26.68 -10.58 15.97
C ILE A 312 -27.36 -11.63 16.85
N THR A 313 -26.76 -12.82 16.90
CA THR A 313 -27.26 -13.97 17.67
C THR A 313 -26.44 -14.23 18.93
N PHE A 314 -25.13 -13.95 18.90
CA PHE A 314 -24.26 -14.06 20.06
C PHE A 314 -24.57 -12.97 21.10
N SER A 315 -24.41 -13.31 22.39
CA SER A 315 -24.61 -12.33 23.46
C SER A 315 -23.87 -12.64 24.76
N ALA A 316 -23.58 -11.58 25.51
CA ALA A 316 -23.06 -11.63 26.88
C ALA A 316 -23.86 -10.69 27.82
N TRP A 317 -25.18 -10.57 27.59
CA TRP A 317 -26.04 -9.63 28.30
C TRP A 317 -26.15 -9.92 29.80
N SER A 318 -26.14 -8.86 30.62
CA SER A 318 -26.57 -8.95 32.01
C SER A 318 -28.05 -9.32 32.10
N LYS A 319 -28.43 -9.99 33.20
CA LYS A 319 -29.85 -10.26 33.52
C LYS A 319 -30.69 -8.98 33.51
N LYS A 320 -30.14 -7.86 33.98
CA LYS A 320 -30.81 -6.54 33.99
C LYS A 320 -31.03 -6.00 32.56
N ALA A 321 -30.08 -6.17 31.66
CA ALA A 321 -30.22 -5.74 30.25
C ALA A 321 -31.34 -6.51 29.52
N LEU A 322 -31.47 -7.80 29.79
CA LEU A 322 -32.54 -8.64 29.22
C LEU A 322 -33.94 -8.26 29.74
N LEU A 323 -34.02 -7.63 30.91
CA LEU A 323 -35.26 -7.21 31.57
C LEU A 323 -35.73 -5.81 31.16
N LEU A 324 -34.91 -5.03 30.44
CA LEU A 324 -35.28 -3.72 29.90
C LEU A 324 -36.20 -3.87 28.68
N ARG A 325 -37.43 -4.31 28.92
CA ARG A 325 -38.56 -4.18 28.00
C ARG A 325 -39.51 -3.13 28.56
N GLN A 326 -39.27 -1.86 28.25
CA GLN A 326 -40.30 -0.83 28.43
C GLN A 326 -40.46 0.00 27.16
N ASN A 327 -41.70 -0.02 26.66
CA ASN A 327 -42.21 0.69 25.50
C ASN A 327 -41.96 2.19 25.61
N ASN A 328 -41.17 2.75 24.69
CA ASN A 328 -41.07 4.19 24.45
C ASN A 328 -40.42 4.52 23.08
N GLY A 329 -40.29 3.57 22.15
CA GLY A 329 -39.60 3.78 20.87
C GLY A 329 -38.11 4.15 20.94
N ARG A 330 -37.48 4.10 22.12
CA ARG A 330 -36.07 4.51 22.32
C ARG A 330 -35.09 3.44 21.83
N ARG A 331 -34.01 3.90 21.19
CA ARG A 331 -32.84 3.09 20.81
C ARG A 331 -31.84 3.05 21.96
N TYR A 332 -31.39 1.87 22.32
CA TYR A 332 -30.35 1.63 23.31
C TYR A 332 -29.09 1.10 22.65
N TYR A 333 -27.94 1.35 23.28
CA TYR A 333 -26.62 0.97 22.79
C TYR A 333 -25.91 0.09 23.81
N ALA A 334 -25.09 -0.84 23.36
CA ALA A 334 -24.43 -1.79 24.24
C ALA A 334 -23.09 -1.28 24.78
N MET A 335 -22.84 -1.52 26.06
CA MET A 335 -21.54 -1.32 26.69
C MET A 335 -21.05 -2.62 27.31
N GLN A 336 -19.75 -2.89 27.22
CA GLN A 336 -19.10 -4.01 27.90
C GLN A 336 -18.27 -3.52 29.07
N ASN A 337 -18.33 -4.22 30.20
CA ASN A 337 -17.44 -3.98 31.34
C ASN A 337 -16.25 -4.94 31.40
N ILE A 338 -15.34 -4.68 32.34
CA ILE A 338 -14.16 -5.53 32.63
C ILE A 338 -14.49 -6.96 33.06
N SER A 339 -15.75 -7.26 33.43
CA SER A 339 -16.20 -8.59 33.85
C SER A 339 -16.89 -9.37 32.73
N ASN A 340 -16.65 -9.01 31.46
CA ASN A 340 -17.25 -9.66 30.28
C ASN A 340 -18.78 -9.54 30.19
N VAL A 341 -19.39 -8.55 30.86
CA VAL A 341 -20.84 -8.38 30.89
C VAL A 341 -21.28 -7.20 30.04
N TRP A 342 -22.34 -7.40 29.25
CA TRP A 342 -22.96 -6.35 28.45
C TRP A 342 -24.16 -5.72 29.15
N ILE A 343 -24.23 -4.39 29.11
CA ILE A 343 -25.37 -3.60 29.55
C ILE A 343 -25.93 -2.78 28.40
N LEU A 344 -27.16 -2.32 28.54
CA LEU A 344 -27.80 -1.38 27.63
C LEU A 344 -27.81 0.00 28.27
N GLU A 345 -27.43 1.00 27.48
CA GLU A 345 -27.38 2.38 27.92
C GLU A 345 -27.81 3.34 26.80
N SER A 346 -28.19 4.53 27.21
CA SER A 346 -28.58 5.66 26.39
C SER A 346 -27.37 6.36 25.75
N PHE A 347 -27.55 6.95 24.56
CA PHE A 347 -26.43 7.51 23.76
C PHE A 347 -25.76 8.75 24.37
N ASP A 348 -26.40 9.37 25.36
CA ASP A 348 -25.97 10.53 26.13
C ASP A 348 -25.06 10.18 27.31
N THR A 349 -24.74 8.90 27.51
CA THR A 349 -23.65 8.50 28.39
C THR A 349 -22.30 8.68 27.67
N ARG A 350 -21.32 9.24 28.37
CA ARG A 350 -19.93 9.28 27.87
C ARG A 350 -19.20 8.02 28.31
N ALA A 351 -18.57 7.32 27.38
CA ALA A 351 -17.74 6.17 27.73
C ALA A 351 -16.58 6.06 26.75
N CYS A 352 -15.57 5.30 27.14
CA CYS A 352 -14.56 4.82 26.21
C CYS A 352 -15.22 3.99 25.11
N PHE A 353 -14.52 3.78 24.02
CA PHE A 353 -15.05 3.01 22.89
C PHE A 353 -13.94 2.22 22.23
N ILE A 354 -14.32 1.19 21.49
CA ILE A 354 -13.36 0.28 20.87
C ILE A 354 -13.66 0.14 19.37
N GLY A 355 -12.63 0.43 18.57
CA GLY A 355 -12.62 0.21 17.14
C GLY A 355 -11.91 -1.10 16.80
N VAL A 356 -12.27 -1.68 15.66
CA VAL A 356 -11.60 -2.85 15.09
C VAL A 356 -11.18 -2.53 13.66
N GLN A 357 -9.95 -2.91 13.33
CA GLN A 357 -9.45 -2.86 11.96
C GLN A 357 -9.82 -4.17 11.26
N ASN A 358 -10.84 -4.11 10.40
CA ASN A 358 -11.22 -5.21 9.51
C ASN A 358 -10.50 -5.14 8.15
N THR A 359 -10.09 -3.93 7.74
CA THR A 359 -9.37 -3.71 6.47
C THR A 359 -7.91 -4.13 6.62
N GLN A 360 -7.52 -5.17 5.88
CA GLN A 360 -6.11 -5.56 5.76
C GLN A 360 -5.31 -4.41 5.16
N GLY A 361 -4.11 -4.14 5.69
CA GLY A 361 -3.21 -3.13 5.12
C GLY A 361 -3.66 -1.67 5.25
N LEU A 362 -4.54 -1.32 6.20
CA LEU A 362 -4.91 0.10 6.44
C LEU A 362 -3.66 0.94 6.73
N LEU A 363 -3.34 1.82 5.79
CA LEU A 363 -2.21 2.73 5.81
C LEU A 363 -2.71 4.14 5.54
N TYR A 364 -2.06 5.13 6.15
CA TYR A 364 -2.35 6.53 5.94
C TYR A 364 -1.17 7.17 5.23
N LYS A 365 -1.37 7.75 4.05
CA LYS A 365 -0.33 8.46 3.32
C LYS A 365 -0.37 9.94 3.68
N LEU A 366 0.78 10.50 4.04
CA LEU A 366 1.00 11.96 4.09
C LEU A 366 1.61 12.40 2.74
N SER A 367 0.92 13.25 1.98
CA SER A 367 1.39 13.70 0.65
C SER A 367 1.48 15.23 0.61
N GLY A 368 2.40 15.76 -0.19
CA GLY A 368 2.62 17.20 -0.35
C GLY A 368 4.08 17.56 -0.52
N SER A 369 4.36 18.85 -0.73
CA SER A 369 5.74 19.35 -0.92
C SER A 369 6.53 19.36 0.39
N LEU A 370 7.03 18.20 0.79
CA LEU A 370 7.80 17.99 2.03
C LEU A 370 9.32 18.01 1.83
N THR A 371 9.76 18.19 0.57
CA THR A 371 11.18 18.11 0.14
C THR A 371 12.10 19.10 0.84
N SER A 372 11.57 20.20 1.40
CA SER A 372 12.34 21.17 2.18
C SER A 372 12.55 20.77 3.65
N ILE A 373 11.90 19.71 4.14
CA ILE A 373 11.82 19.39 5.59
C ILE A 373 12.21 17.94 5.89
N VAL A 374 11.87 17.01 5.00
CA VAL A 374 12.19 15.58 5.17
C VAL A 374 12.80 15.07 3.86
N SER A 375 14.01 14.52 3.93
CA SER A 375 14.78 14.07 2.76
C SER A 375 14.31 12.73 2.19
N GLU A 376 13.23 12.12 2.71
CA GLU A 376 12.94 10.72 2.43
C GLU A 376 11.46 10.41 2.14
N THR A 377 11.29 9.50 1.19
CA THR A 377 10.10 8.97 0.51
C THR A 377 9.12 8.17 1.39
N TYR A 378 9.21 8.24 2.72
CA TYR A 378 8.53 7.31 3.63
C TYR A 378 7.37 7.96 4.39
N PHE A 379 6.27 8.23 3.70
CA PHE A 379 5.12 8.93 4.27
C PHE A 379 3.89 8.06 4.53
N TYR A 380 4.07 6.74 4.63
CA TYR A 380 3.02 5.83 5.04
C TYR A 380 3.03 5.66 6.55
N PHE A 381 1.87 5.83 7.17
CA PHE A 381 1.67 5.73 8.60
C PHE A 381 0.66 4.63 8.93
N ILE A 382 0.83 4.05 10.11
CA ILE A 382 -0.10 3.11 10.72
C ILE A 382 -0.75 3.73 11.93
N LEU A 383 -2.01 3.39 12.15
CA LEU A 383 -2.67 3.72 13.40
C LEU A 383 -2.15 2.81 14.50
N VAL A 384 -1.72 3.42 15.60
CA VAL A 384 -1.32 2.75 16.85
C VAL A 384 -1.99 3.43 18.05
N ASN A 385 -2.15 2.69 19.14
CA ASN A 385 -2.49 3.26 20.43
C ASN A 385 -1.22 3.79 21.09
N CYS A 386 -1.09 5.11 21.17
CA CYS A 386 -0.04 5.74 21.95
C CYS A 386 -0.26 5.54 23.46
N GLN A 387 0.63 6.16 24.24
CA GLN A 387 0.31 6.49 25.64
C GLN A 387 -1.12 7.01 25.72
N ASP A 388 -1.79 6.65 26.82
CA ASP A 388 -3.11 7.17 27.11
C ASP A 388 -4.25 6.72 26.18
N ALA A 389 -4.01 5.69 25.35
CA ALA A 389 -4.99 5.16 24.39
C ALA A 389 -5.53 6.22 23.42
N GLN A 390 -4.70 7.23 23.11
CA GLN A 390 -4.97 8.16 22.03
C GLN A 390 -4.53 7.57 20.68
N PRO A 391 -5.24 7.88 19.60
CA PRO A 391 -4.81 7.52 18.26
C PRO A 391 -3.54 8.29 17.89
N CYS A 392 -2.52 7.54 17.49
CA CYS A 392 -1.31 8.08 16.90
C CYS A 392 -1.05 7.43 15.56
N PHE A 393 -0.48 8.19 14.64
CA PHE A 393 -0.03 7.66 13.38
C PHE A 393 1.48 7.57 13.41
N TYR A 394 2.01 6.37 13.17
CA TYR A 394 3.44 6.09 13.23
C TYR A 394 3.90 5.56 11.88
N ASN A 395 4.99 6.08 11.32
CA ASN A 395 5.49 5.60 10.03
C ASN A 395 6.31 4.31 10.11
N GLY A 396 6.54 3.76 11.31
CA GLY A 396 7.44 2.63 11.50
C GLY A 396 8.88 3.05 11.87
N LYS A 397 9.21 4.34 11.76
CA LYS A 397 10.57 4.88 11.92
C LYS A 397 10.63 6.04 12.91
N ASP A 398 10.62 7.27 12.40
CA ASP A 398 10.99 8.51 13.09
C ASP A 398 9.86 9.54 13.08
N LEU A 399 8.84 9.33 12.23
CA LEU A 399 7.72 10.22 12.09
C LEU A 399 6.52 9.74 12.89
N HIS A 400 5.99 10.65 13.71
CA HIS A 400 4.79 10.43 14.49
C HIS A 400 3.84 11.60 14.29
N ILE A 401 2.57 11.32 13.96
CA ILE A 401 1.49 12.30 14.03
C ILE A 401 0.70 12.01 15.29
N VAL A 402 0.75 12.95 16.23
CA VAL A 402 0.11 12.83 17.54
C VAL A 402 -0.74 14.06 17.81
N ARG A 403 -1.69 13.94 18.74
CA ARG A 403 -2.53 15.04 19.18
C ARG A 403 -1.94 15.68 20.43
N ASP A 404 -1.77 17.00 20.39
CA ASP A 404 -1.35 17.84 21.51
C ASP A 404 -2.48 18.81 21.84
N ASP A 405 -3.28 18.52 22.88
CA ASP A 405 -4.49 19.22 23.38
C ASP A 405 -5.39 19.94 22.34
N GLU A 406 -4.90 20.99 21.66
CA GLU A 406 -5.61 21.77 20.64
C GLU A 406 -5.19 21.55 19.18
N GLU A 407 -4.08 20.90 18.89
CA GLU A 407 -3.56 20.71 17.53
C GLU A 407 -2.98 19.31 17.28
N TRP A 408 -2.91 18.93 16.01
CA TRP A 408 -2.13 17.76 15.59
C TRP A 408 -0.71 18.20 15.30
N ILE A 409 0.26 17.42 15.74
CA ILE A 409 1.66 17.72 15.54
C ILE A 409 2.34 16.56 14.82
N LEU A 410 3.22 16.91 13.87
CA LEU A 410 4.13 15.95 13.26
C LEU A 410 5.47 16.09 13.98
N LEU A 411 5.92 14.98 14.57
CA LEU A 411 7.20 14.82 15.24
C LEU A 411 8.17 14.09 14.30
N LYS A 412 9.44 14.50 14.29
CA LYS A 412 10.57 13.76 13.74
C LYS A 412 11.59 13.53 14.84
N TYR A 413 11.89 12.27 15.19
CA TYR A 413 12.73 11.93 16.34
C TYR A 413 12.28 12.64 17.62
N ASP A 414 10.97 12.62 17.90
CA ASP A 414 10.31 13.32 19.02
C ASP A 414 10.43 14.85 19.03
N VAL A 415 10.97 15.45 17.96
CA VAL A 415 11.02 16.91 17.80
C VAL A 415 9.87 17.37 16.92
N LYS A 416 9.10 18.35 17.40
CA LYS A 416 8.00 18.98 16.66
C LYS A 416 8.51 19.71 15.43
N ILE A 417 8.13 19.22 14.25
CA ILE A 417 8.46 19.84 12.97
C ILE A 417 7.28 20.62 12.39
N LEU A 418 6.05 20.09 12.49
CA LEU A 418 4.83 20.73 11.98
C LEU A 418 3.72 20.72 13.01
N SER A 419 2.78 21.67 12.88
CA SER A 419 1.49 21.61 13.56
C SER A 419 0.31 21.96 12.67
N CYS A 420 -0.84 21.37 12.97
CA CYS A 420 -2.09 21.51 12.24
C CYS A 420 -3.25 21.72 13.22
N ARG A 421 -3.84 22.91 13.19
CA ARG A 421 -4.94 23.28 14.08
C ARG A 421 -6.29 22.87 13.47
N THR A 422 -6.76 21.69 13.84
CA THR A 422 -8.11 21.20 13.51
C THR A 422 -8.78 20.61 14.75
N ARG A 423 -10.11 20.66 14.83
CA ARG A 423 -10.90 20.05 15.93
C ARG A 423 -11.07 18.54 15.76
N ASP A 424 -11.04 18.06 14.51
CA ASP A 424 -11.19 16.65 14.16
C ASP A 424 -9.80 16.04 13.86
N PHE A 425 -9.76 14.89 13.19
CA PHE A 425 -8.51 14.30 12.70
C PHE A 425 -7.89 15.18 11.59
N PRO A 426 -6.56 15.11 11.38
CA PRO A 426 -5.89 15.94 10.39
C PRO A 426 -6.03 15.35 8.98
N PHE A 427 -7.19 14.74 8.67
CA PHE A 427 -7.43 14.08 7.40
C PHE A 427 -7.79 15.06 6.29
N GLY A 428 -7.58 14.62 5.04
CA GLY A 428 -7.81 15.42 3.86
C GLY A 428 -6.78 16.53 3.70
N ARG A 429 -7.18 17.63 3.03
CA ARG A 429 -6.32 18.81 2.78
C ARG A 429 -6.27 19.63 4.06
N GLN A 430 -5.11 19.73 4.70
CA GLN A 430 -4.94 20.56 5.90
C GLN A 430 -3.77 21.52 5.78
N ASN A 431 -3.89 22.67 6.44
CA ASN A 431 -2.81 23.64 6.54
C ASN A 431 -1.93 23.31 7.74
N TRP A 432 -0.72 22.83 7.44
CA TRP A 432 0.32 22.55 8.41
C TRP A 432 1.31 23.71 8.46
N ILE A 433 1.72 24.10 9.65
CA ILE A 433 2.62 25.23 9.88
C ILE A 433 3.95 24.68 10.38
N THR A 434 5.06 25.12 9.77
CA THR A 434 6.40 24.78 10.25
C THR A 434 6.68 25.44 11.59
N VAL A 435 7.19 24.67 12.55
CA VAL A 435 7.63 25.23 13.84
C VAL A 435 8.78 26.20 13.63
N THR A 436 9.69 25.88 12.71
CA THR A 436 10.79 26.74 12.28
C THR A 436 10.35 27.60 11.09
N GLY A 437 10.19 28.91 11.32
CA GLY A 437 9.91 29.88 10.26
C GLY A 437 8.42 30.14 9.97
N GLY A 438 7.48 29.37 10.53
CA GLY A 438 6.04 29.63 10.41
C GLY A 438 5.48 29.52 8.99
N GLN A 439 6.15 28.75 8.12
CA GLN A 439 5.72 28.55 6.74
C GLN A 439 4.47 27.66 6.73
N VAL A 440 3.44 28.09 6.00
CA VAL A 440 2.23 27.30 5.79
C VAL A 440 2.46 26.34 4.63
N MET A 441 2.19 25.07 4.86
CA MET A 441 2.23 24.00 3.88
C MET A 441 0.86 23.34 3.81
N ASN A 442 0.41 23.07 2.59
CA ASN A 442 -0.82 22.32 2.38
C ASN A 442 -0.45 20.84 2.19
N LEU A 443 -0.81 20.00 3.16
CA LEU A 443 -0.52 18.56 3.14
C LEU A 443 -1.81 17.75 3.14
N TRP A 444 -1.76 16.59 2.47
CA TRP A 444 -2.78 15.56 2.50
C TRP A 444 -2.44 14.50 3.49
N PHE A 445 -3.37 14.17 4.37
CA PHE A 445 -3.26 12.95 5.16
C PHE A 445 -4.51 12.10 4.98
N SER A 446 -4.35 10.88 4.47
CA SER A 446 -5.52 10.07 4.10
C SER A 446 -5.22 8.58 4.11
N ALA A 447 -6.24 7.77 4.39
CA ALA A 447 -6.21 6.32 4.20
C ALA A 447 -6.74 5.86 2.83
N CYS A 448 -7.17 6.79 1.97
CA CYS A 448 -7.71 6.44 0.66
C CYS A 448 -6.59 6.10 -0.32
N ASP A 449 -6.73 4.98 -1.04
CA ASP A 449 -5.83 4.58 -2.14
C ASP A 449 -6.08 5.37 -3.45
N VAL A 450 -7.22 6.06 -3.53
CA VAL A 450 -7.81 6.53 -4.78
C VAL A 450 -7.83 8.06 -4.82
N PHE A 451 -8.94 8.69 -4.44
CA PHE A 451 -9.07 10.14 -4.30
C PHE A 451 -9.60 10.49 -2.90
N THR A 452 -9.17 11.64 -2.36
CA THR A 452 -9.58 12.13 -1.03
C THR A 452 -10.06 13.57 -1.10
N CYS A 453 -11.28 13.82 -0.63
CA CYS A 453 -11.82 15.16 -0.44
C CYS A 453 -11.08 15.95 0.66
N SER A 454 -11.35 17.24 0.79
CA SER A 454 -10.67 18.05 1.82
C SER A 454 -11.01 17.67 3.24
N ASN A 455 -12.15 17.03 3.46
CA ASN A 455 -12.58 16.52 4.76
C ASN A 455 -12.06 15.10 5.05
N GLY A 456 -11.32 14.46 4.15
CA GLY A 456 -10.82 13.09 4.31
C GLY A 456 -11.73 12.00 3.75
N ALA A 457 -12.86 12.33 3.11
CA ALA A 457 -13.73 11.33 2.48
C ALA A 457 -13.09 10.70 1.24
N CYS A 458 -13.23 9.38 1.08
CA CYS A 458 -12.71 8.63 -0.06
C CYS A 458 -13.75 8.50 -1.17
N PHE A 459 -13.34 8.75 -2.41
CA PHE A 459 -14.14 8.49 -3.60
C PHE A 459 -13.28 7.86 -4.70
N ASP A 460 -13.94 7.21 -5.66
CA ASP A 460 -13.27 6.60 -6.79
C ASP A 460 -12.72 7.65 -7.76
N LEU A 461 -11.68 7.31 -8.53
CA LEU A 461 -11.06 8.25 -9.48
C LEU A 461 -12.03 8.70 -10.56
N HIS A 462 -12.97 7.84 -10.98
CA HIS A 462 -14.00 8.18 -11.95
C HIS A 462 -14.96 9.27 -11.46
N GLN A 463 -15.01 9.49 -10.14
CA GLN A 463 -15.81 10.54 -9.52
C GLN A 463 -15.10 11.88 -9.48
N ARG A 464 -13.80 11.93 -9.81
CA ARG A 464 -13.05 13.18 -9.90
C ARG A 464 -13.32 13.82 -11.25
N CYS A 465 -13.75 15.08 -11.29
CA CYS A 465 -13.98 15.84 -12.53
C CYS A 465 -15.08 15.24 -13.43
N ASN A 466 -16.10 14.63 -12.82
CA ASN A 466 -17.24 14.03 -13.51
C ASN A 466 -18.44 15.00 -13.63
N GLN A 467 -18.26 16.27 -13.24
CA GLN A 467 -19.30 17.32 -13.20
C GLN A 467 -20.39 17.09 -12.14
N ILE A 468 -20.15 16.21 -11.17
CA ILE A 468 -21.05 15.92 -10.06
C ILE A 468 -20.30 16.23 -8.76
N TYR A 469 -20.93 16.99 -7.86
CA TYR A 469 -20.35 17.24 -6.54
C TYR A 469 -20.57 16.04 -5.61
N ASP A 470 -19.60 15.14 -5.57
CA ASP A 470 -19.49 14.02 -4.64
C ASP A 470 -18.83 14.46 -3.31
N CYS A 471 -17.83 15.35 -3.34
CA CYS A 471 -17.29 15.93 -2.12
C CYS A 471 -18.24 17.00 -1.52
N SER A 472 -18.33 17.06 -0.19
CA SER A 472 -19.18 18.06 0.50
C SER A 472 -18.77 19.50 0.26
N ASP A 473 -17.51 19.73 -0.08
CA ASP A 473 -16.91 21.03 -0.42
C ASP A 473 -16.75 21.23 -1.93
N GLY A 474 -17.14 20.25 -2.76
CA GLY A 474 -17.03 20.27 -4.22
C GLY A 474 -15.59 20.22 -4.76
N TYR A 475 -14.63 19.85 -3.92
CA TYR A 475 -13.21 19.82 -4.29
C TYR A 475 -12.90 18.85 -5.45
N ASP A 476 -13.70 17.79 -5.56
CA ASP A 476 -13.73 16.83 -6.67
C ASP A 476 -14.03 17.45 -8.04
N GLU A 477 -14.50 18.69 -8.11
CA GLU A 477 -14.76 19.38 -9.39
C GLU A 477 -13.87 20.62 -9.59
N GLU A 478 -12.86 20.81 -8.74
CA GLU A 478 -11.90 21.90 -8.89
C GLU A 478 -10.65 21.48 -9.67
N HIS A 479 -9.94 22.38 -10.36
CA HIS A 479 -8.63 22.08 -10.98
C HIS A 479 -8.63 20.91 -12.01
N CYS A 480 -9.74 20.67 -12.71
CA CYS A 480 -9.95 19.56 -13.65
C CYS A 480 -9.25 19.67 -15.02
N HIS A 481 -8.08 20.32 -15.07
CA HIS A 481 -7.26 20.33 -16.28
C HIS A 481 -6.58 18.98 -16.46
N THR A 482 -6.45 18.52 -17.71
CA THR A 482 -5.87 17.21 -18.05
C THR A 482 -4.38 17.28 -18.39
N VAL A 483 -3.86 18.48 -18.70
CA VAL A 483 -2.45 18.70 -19.02
C VAL A 483 -1.92 19.96 -18.32
N GLU A 484 -0.76 19.82 -17.68
CA GLU A 484 0.01 20.93 -17.14
C GLU A 484 1.34 21.07 -17.90
N VAL A 485 1.59 22.27 -18.43
CA VAL A 485 2.84 22.60 -19.10
C VAL A 485 3.86 23.02 -18.05
N VAL A 486 4.92 22.23 -17.89
CA VAL A 486 5.94 22.52 -16.87
C VAL A 486 6.72 23.77 -17.27
N SER A 487 6.45 24.90 -16.61
CA SER A 487 6.99 26.23 -16.99
C SER A 487 8.52 26.32 -16.98
N SER A 488 9.22 25.46 -16.21
CA SER A 488 10.68 25.40 -16.19
C SER A 488 11.31 24.71 -17.41
N SER A 489 10.52 24.04 -18.25
CA SER A 489 11.01 23.31 -19.43
C SER A 489 11.13 24.17 -20.69
N GLY A 490 10.87 25.48 -20.60
CA GLY A 490 10.96 26.38 -21.74
C GLY A 490 10.06 25.92 -22.89
N HIS A 491 8.82 25.51 -22.59
CA HIS A 491 7.84 25.03 -23.58
C HIS A 491 7.54 26.12 -24.61
N LEU A 492 8.42 26.22 -25.58
CA LEU A 492 8.21 27.00 -26.79
C LEU A 492 7.31 26.13 -27.64
N ILE A 493 6.04 26.52 -27.75
CA ILE A 493 5.07 25.84 -28.61
C ILE A 493 5.48 25.76 -30.09
N ARG A 494 6.53 26.49 -30.47
CA ARG A 494 7.13 26.48 -31.81
C ARG A 494 8.24 25.44 -31.96
N VAL A 495 8.70 24.86 -30.86
CA VAL A 495 9.81 23.91 -30.82
C VAL A 495 9.27 22.52 -30.55
N PRO A 496 9.58 21.54 -31.43
CA PRO A 496 9.16 20.16 -31.21
C PRO A 496 9.72 19.58 -29.91
N PRO A 497 9.03 18.59 -29.30
CA PRO A 497 9.44 17.99 -28.04
C PRO A 497 10.76 17.22 -28.12
N ALA A 498 11.09 16.67 -29.29
CA ALA A 498 12.34 15.99 -29.58
C ALA A 498 12.82 16.34 -31.00
N VAL A 499 14.10 16.18 -31.28
CA VAL A 499 14.65 16.32 -32.63
C VAL A 499 15.55 15.12 -32.91
N PRO A 500 15.18 14.23 -33.86
CA PRO A 500 13.95 14.21 -34.65
C PRO A 500 12.71 13.82 -33.82
N VAL A 501 11.52 14.35 -34.16
CA VAL A 501 10.24 13.83 -33.63
C VAL A 501 9.87 12.58 -34.39
N ILE A 502 9.53 11.51 -33.66
CA ILE A 502 8.94 10.31 -34.24
C ILE A 502 7.43 10.52 -34.29
N LEU A 503 6.85 10.41 -35.49
CA LEU A 503 5.42 10.53 -35.74
C LEU A 503 4.89 9.18 -36.25
N ASP A 504 3.77 8.73 -35.69
CA ASP A 504 2.95 7.69 -36.32
C ASP A 504 1.73 8.35 -36.99
N LEU A 505 1.45 7.94 -38.22
CA LEU A 505 0.48 8.58 -39.10
C LEU A 505 -0.48 7.53 -39.65
N GLN A 506 -1.77 7.71 -39.37
CA GLN A 506 -2.82 6.83 -39.88
C GLN A 506 -3.81 7.64 -40.70
N VAL A 507 -3.99 7.27 -41.96
CA VAL A 507 -4.88 7.95 -42.90
C VAL A 507 -6.10 7.08 -43.17
N TYR A 508 -7.27 7.57 -42.77
CA TYR A 508 -8.55 6.92 -43.01
C TYR A 508 -9.32 7.66 -44.10
N LEU A 509 -9.39 7.06 -45.28
CA LEU A 509 -10.25 7.56 -46.35
C LEU A 509 -11.71 7.38 -45.93
N LYS A 510 -12.44 8.49 -45.77
CA LYS A 510 -13.88 8.46 -45.43
C LYS A 510 -14.73 8.33 -46.68
N LYS A 511 -14.45 9.15 -47.70
CA LYS A 511 -15.24 9.20 -48.92
C LYS A 511 -14.44 9.74 -50.09
N PHE A 512 -14.74 9.23 -51.28
CA PHE A 512 -14.34 9.87 -52.53
C PHE A 512 -15.42 10.90 -52.92
N GLY A 513 -14.99 12.15 -53.05
CA GLY A 513 -15.79 13.27 -53.52
C GLY A 513 -16.00 13.25 -55.03
N GLY A 514 -16.32 14.42 -55.60
CA GLY A 514 -16.53 14.56 -57.04
C GLY A 514 -15.25 14.35 -57.85
N VAL A 515 -15.39 13.66 -58.99
CA VAL A 515 -14.33 13.50 -59.99
C VAL A 515 -14.53 14.54 -61.08
N ASN A 516 -13.56 15.43 -61.28
CA ASN A 516 -13.54 16.35 -62.42
C ASN A 516 -12.47 15.89 -63.42
N ILE A 517 -12.91 15.16 -64.44
CA ILE A 517 -12.03 14.61 -65.48
C ILE A 517 -11.41 15.70 -66.37
N LEU A 518 -12.11 16.80 -66.63
CA LEU A 518 -11.61 17.90 -67.48
C LEU A 518 -10.47 18.66 -66.79
N ALA A 519 -10.55 18.81 -65.47
CA ALA A 519 -9.51 19.43 -64.65
C ALA A 519 -8.51 18.41 -64.05
N MET A 520 -8.70 17.11 -64.31
CA MET A 520 -7.96 16.00 -63.70
C MET A 520 -7.87 16.07 -62.16
N ARG A 521 -9.00 16.35 -61.49
CA ARG A 521 -9.08 16.48 -60.03
C ARG A 521 -9.99 15.42 -59.41
N LEU A 522 -9.55 14.85 -58.29
CA LEU A 522 -10.31 13.94 -57.45
C LEU A 522 -10.53 14.59 -56.08
N GLY A 523 -11.79 14.74 -55.65
CA GLY A 523 -12.08 15.10 -54.27
C GLY A 523 -11.93 13.87 -53.36
N VAL A 524 -11.29 14.03 -52.20
CA VAL A 524 -11.14 12.98 -51.19
C VAL A 524 -11.39 13.57 -49.81
N ASP A 525 -12.29 12.96 -49.06
CA ASP A 525 -12.50 13.24 -47.66
C ASP A 525 -11.76 12.17 -46.86
N PHE A 526 -10.84 12.58 -45.99
CA PHE A 526 -10.06 11.69 -45.15
C PHE A 526 -9.96 12.23 -43.72
N ILE A 527 -9.72 11.34 -42.78
CA ILE A 527 -9.25 11.67 -41.42
C ILE A 527 -7.77 11.29 -41.36
N LEU A 528 -6.96 12.19 -40.82
CA LEU A 528 -5.55 11.97 -40.56
C LEU A 528 -5.35 11.98 -39.04
N ASP A 529 -5.00 10.82 -38.50
CA ASP A 529 -4.61 10.67 -37.10
C ASP A 529 -3.08 10.75 -37.02
N ILE A 530 -2.60 11.59 -36.11
CA ILE A 530 -1.17 11.83 -35.89
C ILE A 530 -0.86 11.57 -34.42
N LEU A 531 0.03 10.62 -34.17
CA LEU A 531 0.46 10.27 -32.83
C LEU A 531 1.92 10.71 -32.62
N TRP A 532 2.18 11.35 -31.48
CA TRP A 532 3.52 11.78 -31.06
C TRP A 532 3.66 11.74 -29.54
N LYS A 533 4.91 11.72 -29.05
CA LYS A 533 5.25 11.78 -27.61
C LYS A 533 5.82 13.15 -27.25
N ASP A 534 5.26 13.80 -26.24
CA ASP A 534 5.81 15.03 -25.64
C ASP A 534 6.19 14.77 -24.18
N THR A 535 7.49 14.62 -23.91
CA THR A 535 8.03 14.35 -22.57
C THR A 535 8.03 15.56 -21.65
N ARG A 536 7.62 16.75 -22.13
CA ARG A 536 7.58 18.00 -21.37
C ARG A 536 6.24 18.23 -20.68
N LEU A 537 5.21 17.45 -21.04
CA LEU A 537 3.86 17.56 -20.49
C LEU A 537 3.73 16.70 -19.24
N GLN A 538 3.05 17.23 -18.23
CA GLN A 538 2.53 16.42 -17.13
C GLN A 538 1.03 16.25 -17.32
N TYR A 539 0.58 15.01 -17.36
CA TYR A 539 -0.84 14.69 -17.44
C TYR A 539 -1.48 14.74 -16.05
N ARG A 540 -2.77 15.05 -15.95
CA ARG A 540 -3.54 15.07 -14.70
C ARG A 540 -4.97 14.58 -14.98
N ASN A 541 -5.68 14.07 -13.97
CA ASN A 541 -7.12 13.77 -14.02
C ASN A 541 -7.57 12.98 -15.29
N LEU A 542 -6.79 12.00 -15.76
CA LEU A 542 -7.19 11.18 -16.90
C LEU A 542 -8.23 10.14 -16.45
N HIS A 543 -9.26 9.93 -17.27
CA HIS A 543 -10.28 8.91 -17.03
C HIS A 543 -9.95 7.65 -17.81
N SER A 544 -9.99 6.49 -17.16
CA SER A 544 -9.71 5.18 -17.78
C SER A 544 -10.87 4.59 -18.57
N ASP A 545 -12.08 5.17 -18.48
CA ASP A 545 -13.27 4.62 -19.15
C ASP A 545 -13.34 4.93 -20.65
N ASN A 546 -12.54 5.89 -21.12
CA ASN A 546 -12.47 6.27 -22.51
C ASN A 546 -11.05 6.09 -23.03
N ASP A 547 -10.90 5.44 -24.18
CA ASP A 547 -9.61 5.28 -24.88
C ASP A 547 -8.92 6.63 -25.18
N TYR A 548 -9.69 7.73 -25.15
CA TYR A 548 -9.26 9.08 -25.48
C TYR A 548 -9.75 10.12 -24.46
N THR A 549 -8.83 10.89 -23.88
CA THR A 549 -9.15 12.06 -23.03
C THR A 549 -8.82 13.36 -23.77
N LEU A 550 -9.77 14.29 -23.88
CA LEU A 550 -9.53 15.60 -24.50
C LEU A 550 -8.51 16.42 -23.68
N VAL A 551 -7.52 17.01 -24.34
CA VAL A 551 -6.54 17.89 -23.71
C VAL A 551 -7.20 19.20 -23.27
N SER A 552 -7.09 19.51 -21.98
CA SER A 552 -7.46 20.77 -21.36
C SER A 552 -6.31 21.26 -20.50
N THR A 553 -5.91 22.52 -20.67
CA THR A 553 -4.77 23.12 -19.98
C THR A 553 -5.20 24.17 -18.98
N LYS A 554 -4.40 24.33 -17.94
CA LYS A 554 -4.58 25.40 -16.94
C LYS A 554 -4.42 26.75 -17.65
N ASN A 555 -5.53 27.46 -17.87
CA ASN A 555 -5.63 28.75 -18.58
C ASN A 555 -5.60 28.70 -20.12
N GLY A 556 -5.86 27.55 -20.74
CA GLY A 556 -5.94 27.47 -22.21
C GLY A 556 -4.58 27.62 -22.92
N GLU A 557 -3.49 27.33 -22.21
CA GLU A 557 -2.17 27.16 -22.80
C GLU A 557 -2.25 26.15 -23.95
N LYS A 558 -1.69 26.48 -25.10
CA LYS A 558 -1.68 25.57 -26.24
C LYS A 558 -0.53 24.57 -26.08
N VAL A 559 -0.77 23.32 -26.47
CA VAL A 559 0.24 22.26 -26.52
C VAL A 559 0.85 22.22 -27.93
N TRP A 560 2.14 21.91 -28.04
CA TRP A 560 2.77 21.69 -29.34
C TRP A 560 2.07 20.54 -30.08
N SER A 561 1.70 20.78 -31.34
CA SER A 561 1.20 19.76 -32.26
C SER A 561 1.88 19.90 -33.62
N PRO A 562 2.10 18.79 -34.35
CA PRO A 562 2.64 18.84 -35.69
C PRO A 562 1.64 19.51 -36.65
N SER A 563 2.17 20.31 -37.57
CA SER A 563 1.39 20.91 -38.67
C SER A 563 1.62 20.13 -39.95
N VAL A 564 0.56 19.84 -40.69
CA VAL A 564 0.61 19.04 -41.93
C VAL A 564 0.18 19.89 -43.11
N THR A 565 0.96 19.83 -44.19
CA THR A 565 0.61 20.51 -45.44
C THR A 565 0.33 19.45 -46.51
N VAL A 566 -0.84 19.54 -47.14
CA VAL A 566 -1.20 18.65 -48.25
C VAL A 566 -0.76 19.31 -49.56
N GLU A 567 0.35 18.84 -50.11
CA GLU A 567 0.82 19.26 -51.43
C GLU A 567 -0.13 18.72 -52.53
N ASN A 568 -0.30 19.47 -53.61
CA ASN A 568 -1.23 19.17 -54.73
C ASN A 568 -2.74 19.35 -54.47
N SER A 569 -3.12 20.08 -53.42
CA SER A 569 -4.48 20.65 -53.29
C SER A 569 -4.56 22.03 -53.99
N PRO A 570 -5.68 22.39 -54.66
CA PRO A 570 -5.88 23.73 -55.24
C PRO A 570 -5.71 24.85 -54.20
N ASP A 571 -6.04 24.54 -52.95
CA ASP A 571 -5.79 25.36 -51.78
C ASP A 571 -4.73 24.64 -50.93
N SER A 572 -3.44 24.92 -51.16
CA SER A 572 -2.38 24.47 -50.26
C SER A 572 -2.56 25.15 -48.90
N LYS A 573 -3.33 24.49 -48.02
CA LYS A 573 -3.60 24.93 -46.66
C LYS A 573 -2.70 24.14 -45.71
N VAL A 574 -2.17 24.85 -44.72
CA VAL A 574 -1.54 24.24 -43.56
C VAL A 574 -2.66 23.83 -42.62
N TYR A 575 -2.75 22.54 -42.31
CA TYR A 575 -3.67 22.00 -41.33
C TYR A 575 -2.95 21.84 -40.00
N SER A 576 -3.61 22.25 -38.93
CA SER A 576 -3.22 21.99 -37.54
C SER A 576 -4.35 21.25 -36.85
N ALA A 577 -4.02 20.40 -35.88
CA ALA A 577 -5.03 19.70 -35.09
C ALA A 577 -5.94 20.72 -34.37
N ASP A 578 -7.26 20.59 -34.56
CA ASP A 578 -8.26 21.39 -33.85
C ASP A 578 -8.46 20.87 -32.42
N ASP A 579 -8.54 19.54 -32.27
CA ASP A 579 -8.63 18.84 -31.00
C ASP A 579 -7.43 17.91 -30.81
N ILE A 580 -6.88 17.86 -29.59
CA ILE A 580 -5.81 16.95 -29.21
C ILE A 580 -6.37 16.00 -28.16
N TYR A 581 -6.20 14.70 -28.40
CA TYR A 581 -6.62 13.64 -27.49
C TYR A 581 -5.41 12.92 -26.91
N ILE A 582 -5.53 12.50 -25.66
CA ILE A 582 -4.55 11.66 -24.96
C ILE A 582 -5.02 10.22 -25.06
N HIS A 583 -4.19 9.38 -25.66
CA HIS A 583 -4.38 7.93 -25.67
C HIS A 583 -3.58 7.30 -24.53
N MET A 584 -4.24 6.56 -23.63
CA MET A 584 -3.55 5.85 -22.55
C MET A 584 -3.10 4.46 -23.02
N GLY A 585 -1.78 4.26 -23.16
CA GLY A 585 -1.21 2.93 -23.34
C GLY A 585 -1.35 2.07 -22.08
N SER A 586 -1.36 0.75 -22.24
CA SER A 586 -1.56 -0.24 -21.16
C SER A 586 -0.50 -0.27 -20.04
N ASN A 587 0.57 0.54 -20.14
CA ASN A 587 1.74 0.53 -19.23
C ASN A 587 2.05 1.91 -18.60
N GLY A 588 1.07 2.81 -18.49
CA GLY A 588 1.27 4.08 -17.78
C GLY A 588 1.38 3.86 -16.26
N SER A 589 2.44 4.35 -15.62
CA SER A 589 2.55 4.35 -14.16
C SER A 589 1.95 5.62 -13.56
N ARG A 590 1.18 5.45 -12.49
CA ARG A 590 0.54 6.52 -11.72
C ARG A 590 1.60 7.23 -10.88
N LEU A 591 1.93 8.47 -11.25
CA LEU A 591 2.59 9.44 -10.38
C LEU A 591 1.49 10.16 -9.56
N GLU A 592 1.85 10.68 -8.38
CA GLU A 592 0.90 11.26 -7.41
C GLU A 592 -0.19 12.17 -8.03
N GLU A 593 -1.41 12.11 -7.48
CA GLU A 593 -2.60 12.89 -7.89
C GLU A 593 -2.90 12.87 -9.39
N GLY A 594 -3.29 11.70 -9.90
CA GLY A 594 -3.77 11.59 -11.29
C GLY A 594 -2.73 11.98 -12.32
N LYS A 595 -1.44 12.07 -11.92
CA LYS A 595 -0.35 12.24 -12.86
C LYS A 595 -0.05 10.91 -13.51
N TYR A 596 -0.20 10.83 -14.82
CA TYR A 596 0.22 9.66 -15.56
C TYR A 596 1.62 9.93 -16.11
N GLY A 597 2.60 9.12 -15.69
CA GLY A 597 3.90 9.05 -16.35
C GLY A 597 3.79 8.04 -17.49
N CYS A 598 3.83 8.50 -18.74
CA CYS A 598 3.83 7.56 -19.87
C CYS A 598 5.25 7.04 -20.14
N LEU A 599 5.60 5.89 -19.54
CA LEU A 599 6.82 5.15 -19.86
C LEU A 599 6.78 4.62 -21.31
N PHE A 600 5.63 4.14 -21.77
CA PHE A 600 5.37 3.79 -23.18
C PHE A 600 3.91 4.10 -23.55
N CYS A 601 3.72 5.07 -24.45
CA CYS A 601 2.45 5.30 -25.13
C CYS A 601 2.66 4.75 -26.53
N ASN A 602 2.05 3.61 -26.84
CA ASN A 602 2.02 3.03 -28.18
C ASN A 602 1.01 3.77 -29.05
#